data_AF-A0A529TZB8-F1
#
_entry.id   AF-A0A529TZB8-F1
#
_cell.length_a   1.000
_cell.length_b   1.000
_cell.length_c   1.000
_cell.angle_alpha   90.00
_cell.angle_beta   90.00
_cell.angle_gamma   90.00
#
_symmetry.space_group_name_H-M   'P 1'
#
loop_
_entity.id
_entity.type
_entity.pdbx_description
1 polymer ?
#
loop_
_entity_poly.entity_id
_entity_poly.type
_entity_poly.pdbx_seq_one_letter_code
_entity_poly.pdbx_strand_id
1 'polypeptide(L)' 'MKIVLHVEGPGRDGEEVQFHLHDSFMPALRSRKFKAGEARLTVTVWGGFTLGVWIPAHDVELELDLTELDDAPRIVRER' A
#
# COMPACT_ATOMS: atom_id res chain seq x y z
N MET A 1 -1.36 -6.10 -14.06
CA MET A 1 -2.49 -6.52 -13.20
C MET A 1 -2.88 -5.35 -12.29
N LYS A 2 -4.16 -5.12 -11.99
CA LYS A 2 -4.55 -4.07 -11.02
C LYS A 2 -4.69 -4.69 -9.63
N ILE A 3 -4.13 -4.03 -8.62
CA ILE A 3 -4.36 -4.34 -7.21
C ILE A 3 -4.91 -3.11 -6.49
N VAL A 4 -5.66 -3.35 -5.43
CA VAL A 4 -6.16 -2.32 -4.54
C VAL A 4 -5.52 -2.54 -3.18
N LEU A 5 -4.71 -1.59 -2.75
CA LEU A 5 -4.13 -1.54 -1.43
C LEU A 5 -5.13 -0.85 -0.52
N HIS A 6 -5.50 -1.51 0.57
CA HIS A 6 -6.50 -1.04 1.52
C HIS A 6 -5.88 -1.04 2.91
N VAL A 7 -5.88 0.14 3.54
CA VAL A 7 -5.43 0.34 4.92
C VAL A 7 -6.68 0.68 5.73
N GLU A 8 -6.98 -0.15 6.72
CA GLU A 8 -8.00 0.08 7.74
C GLU A 8 -7.30 0.33 9.06
N GLY A 9 -7.79 1.28 9.86
CA GLY A 9 -7.15 1.56 11.14
C GLY A 9 -7.76 2.73 11.91
N PRO A 10 -7.12 3.18 12.99
CA PRO A 10 -7.61 4.25 13.86
C PRO A 10 -7.53 5.65 13.22
N GLY A 11 -7.19 5.73 11.93
CA GLY A 11 -7.05 6.98 11.19
C GLY A 11 -8.36 7.76 11.15
N ARG A 12 -8.28 9.04 11.52
CA ARG A 12 -9.42 9.97 11.46
C ARG A 12 -9.52 10.58 10.08
N ASP A 13 -10.73 11.02 9.73
CA ASP A 13 -10.98 11.69 8.45
C ASP A 13 -10.01 12.87 8.22
N GLY A 14 -9.33 12.85 7.07
CA GLY A 14 -8.36 13.87 6.70
C GLY A 14 -6.92 13.61 7.17
N GLU A 15 -6.69 12.65 8.08
CA GLU A 15 -5.33 12.21 8.44
C GLU A 15 -4.65 11.54 7.24
N GLU A 16 -3.33 11.69 7.17
CA GLU A 16 -2.55 11.18 6.05
C GLU A 16 -2.09 9.74 6.27
N VAL A 17 -2.11 8.97 5.19
CA VAL A 17 -1.34 7.74 5.04
C VAL A 17 -0.42 7.87 3.82
N GLN A 18 0.79 7.36 3.95
CA GLN A 18 1.81 7.37 2.91
C GLN A 18 2.06 5.95 2.46
N PHE A 19 1.93 5.70 1.15
CA PHE A 19 2.26 4.44 0.51
C PHE A 19 3.63 4.56 -0.14
N HIS A 20 4.58 3.76 0.31
CA HIS A 20 5.93 3.64 -0.21
C HIS A 20 5.99 2.44 -1.15
N LEU A 21 5.90 2.71 -2.45
CA LEU A 21 5.95 1.72 -3.52
C LEU A 21 7.40 1.46 -3.93
N HIS A 22 7.61 0.39 -4.72
CA HIS A 22 8.87 0.12 -5.38
C HIS A 22 9.37 1.30 -6.26
N ASP A 23 10.68 1.45 -6.41
CA ASP A 23 11.32 2.57 -7.14
C ASP A 23 10.92 2.67 -8.63
N SER A 24 10.40 1.59 -9.21
CA SER A 24 9.87 1.60 -10.58
C SER A 24 8.58 2.41 -10.73
N PHE A 25 7.93 2.79 -9.62
CA PHE A 25 6.75 3.66 -9.65
C PHE A 25 7.16 5.13 -9.71
N MET A 26 6.47 5.91 -10.52
CA MET A 26 6.66 7.36 -10.62
C MET A 26 5.33 8.08 -10.32
N PRO A 27 5.18 8.76 -9.15
CA PRO A 27 6.08 8.73 -8.00
C PRO A 27 5.98 7.40 -7.22
N ALA A 28 7.08 7.03 -6.54
CA ALA A 28 7.16 5.86 -5.64
C ALA A 28 6.47 6.12 -4.30
N LEU A 29 6.51 7.37 -3.81
CA LEU A 29 5.73 7.81 -2.66
C LEU A 29 4.36 8.34 -3.10
N ARG A 30 3.29 7.82 -2.52
CA ARG A 30 1.91 8.31 -2.76
C ARG A 30 1.18 8.52 -1.45
N SER A 31 0.74 9.74 -1.19
CA SER A 31 -0.10 10.06 -0.03
C SER A 31 -1.59 9.95 -0.34
N ARG A 32 -2.37 9.47 0.62
CA ARG A 32 -3.84 9.50 0.63
C ARG A 32 -4.35 9.99 1.98
N LYS A 33 -5.61 10.38 2.03
CA LYS A 33 -6.28 10.75 3.28
C LYS A 33 -7.21 9.62 3.72
N PHE A 34 -7.26 9.39 5.02
CA PHE A 34 -8.29 8.56 5.63
C PHE A 34 -9.66 9.20 5.43
N LYS A 35 -10.66 8.34 5.19
CA LYS A 35 -12.07 8.67 5.16
C LYS A 35 -12.87 7.49 5.69
N ALA A 36 -13.67 7.73 6.72
CA ALA A 36 -14.41 6.72 7.48
C ALA A 36 -13.51 5.57 7.97
N GLY A 37 -12.32 5.88 8.50
CA GLY A 37 -11.37 4.88 9.02
C GLY A 37 -10.58 4.10 7.96
N GLU A 38 -10.75 4.45 6.67
CA GLU A 38 -10.12 3.73 5.57
C GLU A 38 -9.31 4.65 4.64
N ALA A 39 -8.25 4.10 4.06
CA ALA A 39 -7.55 4.70 2.93
C ALA A 39 -7.22 3.65 1.87
N ARG A 40 -7.33 4.04 0.60
CA ARG A 40 -7.16 3.12 -0.54
C ARG A 40 -6.24 3.69 -1.60
N LEU A 41 -5.43 2.81 -2.19
CA LEU A 41 -4.58 3.11 -3.34
C LEU A 41 -4.70 2.01 -4.40
N THR A 42 -5.09 2.37 -5.61
CA THR A 42 -5.09 1.45 -6.75
C THR A 42 -3.82 1.62 -7.58
N VAL A 43 -3.14 0.52 -7.88
CA VAL A 43 -1.95 0.50 -8.73
C VAL A 43 -1.99 -0.65 -9.73
N THR A 44 -1.26 -0.48 -10.83
CA THR A 44 -1.01 -1.56 -11.79
C THR A 44 0.38 -2.13 -11.52
N VAL A 45 0.47 -3.44 -11.31
CA VAL A 45 1.70 -4.18 -10.98
C VAL A 45 1.99 -5.25 -12.04
N TRP A 46 3.27 -5.60 -12.18
CA TRP A 46 3.77 -6.62 -13.11
C TRP A 46 4.70 -7.65 -12.45
N GLY A 47 4.90 -7.53 -11.13
CA GLY A 47 5.74 -8.35 -10.27
C GLY A 47 5.44 -8.05 -8.80
N GLY A 48 6.04 -8.83 -7.90
CA GLY A 48 5.99 -8.63 -6.47
C GLY A 48 6.97 -7.56 -6.00
N PHE A 49 6.66 -6.95 -4.87
CA PHE A 49 7.53 -6.01 -4.17
C PHE A 49 7.04 -5.88 -2.73
N THR A 50 7.90 -5.37 -1.85
CA THR A 50 7.52 -4.97 -0.49
C THR A 50 6.91 -3.57 -0.52
N LEU A 51 5.67 -3.47 -0.06
CA LEU A 51 4.95 -2.21 0.12
C LEU A 51 5.19 -1.71 1.55
N GLY A 52 5.63 -0.46 1.68
CA GLY A 52 5.60 0.26 2.96
C GLY A 52 4.34 1.12 3.10
N VAL A 53 3.80 1.19 4.30
CA VAL A 53 2.73 2.11 4.69
C VAL A 53 3.14 2.85 5.95
N TRP A 54 3.11 4.18 5.90
CA TRP A 54 3.42 5.04 7.03
C TRP A 54 2.21 5.91 7.38
N ILE A 55 1.83 5.93 8.65
CA ILE A 55 0.74 6.75 9.18
C ILE A 55 1.32 7.72 10.22
N PRO A 56 1.76 8.93 9.82
CA PRO A 56 2.51 9.83 10.69
C PRO A 56 1.77 10.25 11.96
N ALA A 57 0.45 10.41 11.90
CA ALA A 57 -0.36 10.86 13.04
C ALA A 57 -0.41 9.84 14.19
N HIS A 58 -0.09 8.57 13.90
CA HIS A 58 -0.17 7.48 14.86
C HIS A 58 1.18 6.81 15.13
N ASP A 59 2.26 7.28 14.48
CA ASP A 59 3.60 6.67 14.58
C ASP A 59 3.58 5.17 14.18
N VAL A 60 2.79 4.82 13.16
CA VAL A 60 2.59 3.44 12.70
C VAL A 60 3.22 3.20 11.34
N GLU A 61 4.21 2.30 11.31
CA GLU A 61 4.82 1.73 10.11
C GLU A 61 4.29 0.31 9.88
N LEU A 62 3.89 0.00 8.65
CA LEU A 62 3.50 -1.34 8.23
C LEU A 62 4.26 -1.70 6.97
N GLU A 63 4.66 -2.95 6.85
CA GLU A 63 5.26 -3.51 5.64
C GLU A 63 4.45 -4.72 5.19
N LEU A 64 4.32 -4.88 3.87
CA LEU A 64 3.65 -6.02 3.26
C LEU A 64 4.45 -6.50 2.04
N ASP A 65 4.99 -7.71 2.13
CA ASP A 65 5.56 -8.40 0.97
C ASP A 65 4.44 -9.04 0.14
N LEU A 66 4.23 -8.54 -1.08
CA LEU A 66 3.20 -9.07 -1.97
C LEU A 66 3.49 -10.50 -2.45
N THR A 67 4.74 -10.97 -2.37
CA THR A 67 5.14 -12.33 -2.78
C THR A 67 4.75 -13.39 -1.75
N GLU A 68 4.56 -13.00 -0.48
CA GLU A 68 4.21 -13.88 0.63
C GLU A 68 2.69 -14.05 0.82
N LEU A 69 1.87 -13.32 0.06
CA LEU A 69 0.42 -13.47 0.09
C LEU A 69 0.01 -14.81 -0.55
N ASP A 70 -0.68 -15.65 0.23
CA ASP A 70 -1.12 -16.98 -0.21
C ASP A 70 -1.96 -16.97 -1.49
N ASP A 71 -2.80 -15.94 -1.64
CA ASP A 71 -3.70 -15.73 -2.77
C ASP A 71 -3.09 -14.83 -3.86
N ALA A 72 -1.81 -14.44 -3.74
CA ALA A 72 -1.16 -13.62 -4.75
C ALA A 72 -1.14 -14.32 -6.12
N PRO A 73 -1.52 -13.58 -7.17
CA PRO A 73 -1.42 -14.08 -8.54
C PRO A 73 0.02 -14.49 -8.86
N ARG A 74 0.16 -15.57 -9.64
CA ARG A 74 1.47 -16.17 -9.96
C ARG A 74 2.51 -15.17 -10.48
N ILE A 75 2.09 -14.19 -11.28
CA ILE A 75 2.96 -13.12 -11.79
C ILE A 75 3.56 -12.25 -10.68
N VAL A 76 2.87 -12.08 -9.55
CA VAL A 76 3.36 -11.33 -8.39
C VAL A 76 4.34 -12.19 -7.58
N ARG A 77 4.08 -13.50 -7.44
CA ARG A 77 4.96 -14.40 -6.66
C ARG A 77 6.27 -14.75 -7.36
N GLU A 78 6.26 -14.78 -8.69
CA GLU A 78 7.40 -15.28 -9.49
C GLU A 78 8.25 -14.21 -10.18
N ARG A 79 7.84 -12.93 -10.18
CA ARG A 79 8.54 -11.85 -10.89
C ARG A 79 8.80 -10.64 -10.04
#